data_AF-A0A1J5KDF8-F1
#
_entry.id   AF-A0A1J5KDF8-F1
#
_cell.length_a   1.000
_cell.length_b   1.000
_cell.length_c   1.000
_cell.angle_alpha   90.00
_cell.angle_beta   90.00
_cell.angle_gamma   90.00
#
_symmetry.space_group_name_H-M   'P 1'
#
loop_
_entity.id
_entity.type
_entity.pdbx_description
1 polymer ?
#
loop_
_entity_poly.entity_id
_entity_poly.type
_entity_poly.pdbx_seq_one_letter_code
_entity_poly.pdbx_strand_id
1 'polypeptide(L)'
;MQFKIKGIVTAIGEVKTTKLGTAVQQLHFEQETGRVIYPSALGTKIELLNDILPGDVAELDFHISGSKGTYNNVIIDNLVRV
;
A
#
# COMPACT_ATOMS: atom_id res chain seq x y z
N MET A 1 -0.46 6.07 -14.34
CA MET A 1 -0.12 7.36 -13.69
C MET A 1 0.45 7.04 -12.33
N GLN A 2 1.64 7.53 -12.05
CA GLN A 2 2.37 7.24 -10.82
C GLN A 2 2.23 8.42 -9.86
N PHE A 3 2.00 8.12 -8.59
CA PHE A 3 1.80 9.09 -7.52
C PHE A 3 2.84 8.85 -6.44
N LYS A 4 3.27 9.93 -5.80
CA LYS A 4 4.18 9.91 -4.67
C LYS A 4 3.60 10.73 -3.53
N ILE A 5 3.53 10.15 -2.34
CA ILE A 5 2.99 10.81 -1.13
C ILE A 5 3.85 10.48 0.09
N LYS A 6 3.75 11.31 1.13
CA LYS A 6 4.31 11.07 2.46
C LYS A 6 3.21 10.91 3.49
N GLY A 7 3.45 10.11 4.52
CA GLY A 7 2.47 9.82 5.55
C GLY A 7 2.96 8.82 6.60
N ILE A 8 2.04 8.36 7.43
CA ILE A 8 2.27 7.41 8.51
C ILE A 8 1.59 6.09 8.17
N VAL A 9 2.29 4.99 8.40
CA VAL A 9 1.72 3.65 8.36
C VAL A 9 0.91 3.44 9.63
N THR A 10 -0.39 3.18 9.51
CA THR A 10 -1.28 3.01 10.67
C THR A 10 -1.59 1.56 10.97
N ALA A 11 -1.53 0.69 9.96
CA ALA A 11 -1.68 -0.75 10.10
C ALA A 11 -1.15 -1.48 8.87
N ILE A 12 -0.81 -2.76 9.04
CA ILE A 12 -0.41 -3.66 7.96
C ILE A 12 -1.31 -4.89 8.03
N GLY A 13 -2.00 -5.18 6.94
CA GLY A 13 -2.91 -6.33 6.85
C GLY A 13 -2.16 -7.66 6.70
N GLU A 14 -2.90 -8.74 6.87
CA GLU A 14 -2.41 -10.09 6.59
C GLU A 14 -2.18 -10.34 5.09
N VAL A 15 -1.25 -11.24 4.78
CA VAL A 15 -1.04 -11.72 3.41
C VAL A 15 -2.19 -12.64 3.00
N LYS A 16 -2.82 -12.32 1.86
CA LYS A 16 -3.92 -13.09 1.26
C LYS A 16 -3.54 -13.52 -0.14
N THR A 17 -4.23 -14.53 -0.67
CA THR A 17 -4.01 -15.00 -2.04
C THR A 17 -5.24 -14.72 -2.90
N THR A 18 -5.04 -14.13 -4.08
CA THR A 18 -6.12 -13.95 -5.07
C THR A 18 -6.53 -15.27 -5.70
N LYS A 19 -7.67 -15.28 -6.39
CA LYS A 19 -8.14 -16.45 -7.16
C LYS A 19 -7.14 -16.92 -8.24
N LEU A 20 -6.27 -16.02 -8.70
CA LEU A 20 -5.24 -16.31 -9.71
C LEU A 20 -3.90 -16.73 -9.09
N GLY A 21 -3.83 -16.92 -7.78
CA GLY A 21 -2.62 -17.36 -7.08
C GLY A 21 -1.64 -16.25 -6.72
N THR A 22 -1.95 -14.98 -7.00
CA THR A 22 -1.09 -13.84 -6.62
C THR A 22 -1.26 -13.50 -5.15
N ALA A 23 -0.16 -13.43 -4.40
CA ALA A 23 -0.12 -12.93 -3.03
C ALA A 23 -0.41 -11.42 -2.98
N VAL A 24 -1.13 -10.98 -1.95
CA VAL A 24 -1.57 -9.59 -1.78
C VAL A 24 -1.50 -9.23 -0.31
N GLN A 25 -0.96 -8.06 -0.01
CA GLN A 25 -0.95 -7.52 1.34
C GLN A 25 -1.37 -6.04 1.28
N GLN A 26 -2.30 -5.66 2.16
CA GLN A 26 -2.84 -4.30 2.19
C GLN A 26 -2.19 -3.49 3.30
N LEU A 27 -1.83 -2.25 3.00
CA LEU A 27 -1.27 -1.28 3.93
C LEU A 27 -2.35 -0.24 4.26
N HIS A 28 -2.47 0.15 5.52
CA HIS A 28 -3.22 1.33 5.91
C HIS A 28 -2.25 2.49 6.05
N PHE A 29 -2.48 3.55 5.27
CA PHE A 29 -1.56 4.66 5.16
C PHE A 29 -2.31 5.99 5.31
N GLU A 30 -1.93 6.78 6.31
CA GLU A 30 -2.50 8.08 6.60
C GLU A 30 -1.59 9.19 6.05
N GLN A 31 -2.13 10.00 5.15
CA GLN A 31 -1.43 11.15 4.57
C GLN A 31 -1.29 12.27 5.58
N GLU A 32 -0.32 13.17 5.37
CA GLU A 32 -0.16 14.40 6.16
C GLU A 32 -1.44 15.28 6.17
N THR A 33 -2.31 15.13 5.16
CA THR A 33 -3.60 15.81 5.07
C THR A 33 -4.69 15.20 5.96
N GLY A 34 -4.39 14.11 6.69
CA GLY A 34 -5.35 13.31 7.47
C GLY A 34 -6.16 12.32 6.63
N ARG A 35 -5.92 12.24 5.31
CA ARG A 35 -6.61 11.29 4.43
C ARG A 35 -6.00 9.90 4.53
N VAL A 36 -6.83 8.91 4.83
CA VAL A 36 -6.42 7.50 4.82
C VAL A 36 -6.61 6.89 3.43
N ILE A 37 -5.61 6.14 2.98
CA ILE A 37 -5.66 5.32 1.78
C ILE A 37 -5.25 3.87 2.10
N TYR A 38 -5.67 2.94 1.24
CA TYR A 38 -5.52 1.50 1.45
C TYR A 38 -4.77 0.80 0.30
N PRO A 39 -3.51 1.18 0.05
CA PRO A 39 -2.73 0.61 -1.04
C PRO A 39 -2.38 -0.86 -0.81
N SER A 40 -2.23 -1.62 -1.88
CA SER A 40 -1.93 -3.05 -1.86
C SER A 40 -0.61 -3.36 -2.54
N ALA A 41 0.24 -4.13 -1.86
CA ALA A 41 1.39 -4.79 -2.46
C ALA A 41 0.95 -6.11 -3.10
N LEU A 42 1.50 -6.45 -4.28
CA LEU A 42 1.15 -7.64 -5.04
C LEU A 42 2.39 -8.48 -5.36
N GLY A 43 2.27 -9.81 -5.30
CA GLY A 43 3.34 -10.74 -5.66
C GLY A 43 4.57 -10.53 -4.80
N THR A 44 5.76 -10.40 -5.42
CA THR A 44 7.03 -10.16 -4.71
C THR A 44 7.08 -8.80 -4.01
N LYS A 45 6.26 -7.82 -4.41
CA LYS A 45 6.25 -6.50 -3.78
C LYS A 45 5.75 -6.51 -2.34
N ILE A 46 5.16 -7.61 -1.85
CA ILE A 46 4.82 -7.75 -0.43
C ILE A 46 6.07 -7.62 0.46
N GLU A 47 7.26 -7.95 -0.07
CA GLU A 47 8.52 -7.82 0.63
C GLU A 47 8.85 -6.37 1.02
N LEU A 48 8.29 -5.38 0.31
CA LEU A 48 8.42 -3.96 0.65
C LEU A 48 7.77 -3.62 2.02
N LEU A 49 6.91 -4.50 2.54
CA LEU A 49 6.18 -4.31 3.79
C LEU A 49 6.80 -5.08 4.97
N ASN A 50 7.80 -5.94 4.74
CA ASN A 50 8.33 -6.86 5.77
C ASN A 50 8.94 -6.13 6.97
N ASP A 51 9.64 -5.02 6.73
CA ASP A 51 10.35 -4.25 7.77
C ASP A 51 9.61 -2.97 8.20
N ILE A 52 8.37 -2.82 7.76
CA ILE A 52 7.54 -1.66 8.05
C ILE A 52 6.69 -1.96 9.28
N LEU A 53 6.54 -0.96 10.15
CA LEU A 53 5.75 -1.07 11.37
C LEU A 53 4.70 0.05 11.45
N PRO A 54 3.55 -0.21 12.11
CA PRO A 54 2.62 0.86 12.47
C PRO A 54 3.34 1.95 13.29
N GLY A 55 3.15 3.21 12.90
CA GLY A 55 3.83 4.38 13.45
C GLY A 55 4.99 4.88 12.59
N ASP A 56 5.49 4.08 11.64
CA ASP A 56 6.56 4.51 10.74
C ASP A 56 6.08 5.63 9.80
N VAL A 57 6.90 6.67 9.69
CA VAL A 57 6.75 7.69 8.64
C VAL A 57 7.43 7.16 7.37
N ALA A 58 6.72 7.19 6.25
CA ALA A 58 7.25 6.67 5.00
C ALA A 58 6.85 7.51 3.78
N GLU A 59 7.67 7.43 2.73
CA GLU A 59 7.31 7.86 1.38
C GLU A 59 6.77 6.66 0.61
N LEU A 60 5.57 6.83 0.05
CA LEU A 60 4.87 5.80 -0.74
C LEU A 60 4.79 6.24 -2.20
N ASP A 61 5.33 5.40 -3.09
CA ASP A 61 5.12 5.47 -4.52
C ASP A 61 4.09 4.42 -4.95
N PHE A 62 3.06 4.83 -5.68
CA PHE A 62 1.99 3.93 -6.11
C PHE A 62 1.38 4.32 -7.46
N HIS A 63 0.64 3.40 -8.06
CA HIS A 63 -0.19 3.68 -9.22
C HIS A 63 -1.62 3.16 -9.02
N ILE A 64 -2.56 3.67 -9.83
CA ILE A 64 -3.94 3.20 -9.86
C ILE A 64 -4.07 2.22 -11.04
N SER A 65 -4.37 0.95 -10.75
CA SER A 65 -4.43 -0.12 -11.77
C SER A 65 -5.85 -0.43 -12.27
N GLY A 66 -6.86 0.31 -11.81
CA GLY A 66 -8.27 0.13 -12.16
C GLY A 66 -9.19 0.47 -11.00
N SER A 67 -10.45 0.07 -11.08
CA SER A 67 -11.44 0.23 -10.00
C SER A 67 -12.18 -1.07 -9.72
N LYS A 68 -12.51 -1.28 -8.44
CA LYS A 68 -13.43 -2.31 -7.97
C LYS A 68 -14.67 -1.62 -7.40
N GLY A 69 -15.69 -1.46 -8.23
CA GLY A 69 -16.87 -0.65 -7.88
C GLY A 69 -16.49 0.82 -7.77
N THR A 70 -16.80 1.45 -6.64
CA THR A 70 -16.48 2.87 -6.36
C THR A 70 -15.04 3.10 -5.86
N TYR A 71 -14.27 2.03 -5.62
CA TYR A 71 -12.92 2.14 -5.07
C TYR A 71 -11.85 1.91 -6.13
N ASN A 72 -10.83 2.77 -6.14
CA ASN A 72 -9.66 2.59 -6.99
C ASN A 72 -8.73 1.53 -6.41
N ASN A 73 -8.20 0.66 -7.26
CA ASN A 73 -7.13 -0.26 -6.89
C ASN A 73 -5.82 0.52 -6.86
N VAL A 74 -5.34 0.78 -5.67
CA VAL A 74 -4.08 1.50 -5.41
C VAL A 74 -3.00 0.46 -5.19
N ILE A 75 -2.01 0.40 -6.09
CA ILE A 75 -0.97 -0.63 -6.09
C ILE A 75 0.36 0.00 -5.71
N ILE A 76 1.02 -0.57 -4.71
CA ILE A 76 2.33 -0.12 -4.23
C ILE A 76 3.38 -0.42 -5.30
N ASP A 77 4.18 0.59 -5.62
CA ASP A 77 5.37 0.45 -6.46
C ASP A 77 6.64 0.45 -5.62
N ASN A 78 6.69 1.33 -4.61
CA ASN A 78 7.81 1.44 -3.69
C ASN A 78 7.35 2.06 -2.35
N LEU A 79 8.04 1.73 -1.27
CA LEU A 79 7.77 2.27 0.07
C LEU A 79 9.10 2.39 0.83
N VAL A 80 9.40 3.59 1.33
CA VAL A 80 10.67 3.87 2.00
C VAL A 80 10.40 4.59 3.32
N ARG A 81 10.87 4.03 4.44
CA ARG A 81 10.81 4.67 5.76
C ARG A 81 11.74 5.90 5.81
N VAL A 82 11.26 6.98 6.43
CA VAL A 82 11.98 8.27 6.59
C VAL A 82 12.46 8.44 8.02
#